data_AF-A0A9W9BZS4-F1
#
_entry.id   AF-A0A9W9BZS4-F1
#
_cell.length_a   1.000
_cell.length_b   1.000
_cell.length_c   1.000
_cell.angle_alpha   90.00
_cell.angle_beta   90.00
_cell.angle_gamma   90.00
#
_symmetry.space_group_name_H-M   'P 1'
#
loop_
_entity.id
_entity.type
_entity.pdbx_description
1 polymer ?
#
loop_
_entity_poly.entity_id
_entity_poly.type
_entity_poly.pdbx_seq_one_letter_code
_entity_poly.pdbx_strand_id
1 'polypeptide(L)'
;MKFQRQTIDFIAWLLAAKESDAVIVERQANDVISSEIDNGDGGADAAATLALEESAPASAIKDASWEIIKQEVIPPYIKSVAFTVTSDDLNPERQKDLENRFPGVSMITGTSPVQAQLAAEQWLQRTFGEQVTPTISTSTAATKPPELMTSVKAVAEVVPTTPTPTTTTATTATPTGPRRKVSLLERMTSGLTESRFGNIRSPTSAIDAKQFDKSPILRVASQIGLTTQIPGKVLHAMWLQWKDHSEVRPFSAVKGVKLVQYYENLVTLYILAYHKEEFDLCFALLLRFQSTNYTFRNEFPGLATAVLAFQYLPEDSDLCRWIATLFAFLWPTQGWDSHEQIVTTLPQIEKQALSKFLFAVAYIRDPHTKGHNTAVLAQWCAVHRHEEGDHEYGACRKSYAFLEDQFDKIRKEEAKHEFDEANRIVEDHTKNLRLQLTTVDTGQSAPLKRKAESLTVSSQKKYKRGGGRGRGRGGSTG
;
A
#
# COMPACT_ATOMS: atom_id res chain seq x y z
N MET A 1 -7.26 -22.72 36.18
CA MET A 1 -8.68 -22.36 35.98
C MET A 1 -8.99 -20.87 36.19
N LYS A 2 -8.37 -20.12 37.13
CA LYS A 2 -8.64 -18.67 37.30
C LYS A 2 -8.22 -17.79 36.11
N PHE A 3 -7.16 -18.17 35.39
CA PHE A 3 -6.62 -17.42 34.25
C PHE A 3 -7.54 -17.43 33.01
N GLN A 4 -8.26 -18.53 32.78
CA GLN A 4 -9.22 -18.63 31.66
C GLN A 4 -10.45 -17.76 31.87
N ARG A 5 -10.91 -17.61 33.12
CA ARG A 5 -12.08 -16.77 33.42
C ARG A 5 -11.79 -15.28 33.19
N GLN A 6 -10.61 -14.82 33.59
CA GLN A 6 -10.16 -13.44 33.38
C GLN A 6 -9.99 -13.07 31.89
N THR A 7 -9.62 -14.04 31.05
CA THR A 7 -9.50 -13.80 29.60
C THR A 7 -10.87 -13.66 28.94
N ILE A 8 -11.86 -14.43 29.41
CA ILE A 8 -13.25 -14.39 28.92
C ILE A 8 -13.92 -13.06 29.30
N ASP A 9 -13.73 -12.60 30.54
CA ASP A 9 -14.32 -11.35 31.03
C ASP A 9 -13.72 -10.13 30.29
N PHE A 10 -12.41 -10.16 29.97
CA PHE A 10 -11.75 -9.11 29.21
C PHE A 10 -12.22 -9.04 27.74
N ILE A 11 -12.45 -10.19 27.09
CA ILE A 11 -12.98 -10.25 25.72
C ILE A 11 -14.44 -9.77 25.69
N ALA A 12 -15.26 -10.15 26.68
CA ALA A 12 -16.64 -9.69 26.78
C ALA A 12 -16.72 -8.17 26.99
N TRP A 13 -15.82 -7.60 27.80
CA TRP A 13 -15.73 -6.15 27.99
C TRP A 13 -15.29 -5.41 26.72
N LEU A 14 -14.31 -5.93 25.98
CA LEU A 14 -13.88 -5.37 24.69
C LEU A 14 -14.99 -5.38 23.63
N LEU A 15 -15.82 -6.42 23.61
CA LEU A 15 -16.96 -6.51 22.70
C LEU A 15 -18.05 -5.49 23.07
N ALA A 16 -18.35 -5.32 24.36
CA ALA A 16 -19.31 -4.32 24.85
C ALA A 16 -18.83 -2.87 24.59
N ALA A 17 -17.54 -2.59 24.75
CA ALA A 17 -16.95 -1.29 24.44
C ALA A 17 -17.06 -0.97 22.94
N LYS A 18 -16.84 -1.96 22.07
CA LYS A 18 -16.94 -1.80 20.61
C LYS A 18 -18.37 -1.56 20.12
N GLU A 19 -19.37 -2.17 20.76
CA GLU A 19 -20.79 -1.88 20.52
C GLU A 19 -21.16 -0.45 20.96
N SER A 20 -20.54 0.06 22.04
CA SER A 20 -20.75 1.42 22.53
C SER A 20 -20.28 2.48 21.53
N ASP A 21 -19.11 2.27 20.92
CA ASP A 21 -18.56 3.19 19.91
C ASP A 21 -19.35 3.16 18.59
N ALA A 22 -19.87 2.00 18.20
CA ALA A 22 -20.73 1.88 17.01
C ALA A 22 -22.03 2.69 17.15
N VAL A 23 -22.63 2.73 18.35
CA VAL A 23 -23.86 3.48 18.64
C VAL A 23 -23.61 5.00 18.70
N ILE A 24 -22.42 5.45 19.12
CA ILE A 24 -22.05 6.88 19.14
C ILE A 24 -21.90 7.43 17.71
N VAL A 25 -21.32 6.65 16.80
CA VAL A 25 -21.17 7.03 15.38
C VAL A 25 -22.53 7.09 14.67
N GLU A 26 -23.46 6.20 15.00
CA GLU A 26 -24.82 6.19 14.42
C GLU A 26 -25.68 7.37 14.93
N ARG A 27 -25.48 7.83 16.18
CA ARG A 27 -26.13 9.04 16.70
C ARG A 27 -25.61 10.33 16.07
N GLN A 28 -24.30 10.45 15.82
CA GLN A 28 -23.74 11.62 15.13
C GLN A 28 -24.19 11.73 13.67
N ALA A 29 -24.46 10.60 12.99
CA ALA A 29 -25.00 10.60 11.63
C ALA A 29 -26.46 11.09 11.57
N ASN A 30 -27.26 10.82 12.62
CA ASN A 30 -28.67 11.22 12.68
C ASN A 30 -28.87 12.69 13.13
N ASP A 31 -27.95 13.25 13.93
CA ASP A 31 -28.00 14.68 14.30
C ASP A 31 -27.66 15.61 13.12
N VAL A 32 -26.89 15.14 12.13
CA VAL A 32 -26.58 15.90 10.90
C VAL A 32 -27.77 15.92 9.92
N ILE A 33 -28.70 14.97 10.02
CA ILE A 33 -29.89 14.91 9.14
C ILE A 33 -31.06 15.72 9.72
N SER A 34 -31.04 16.07 11.01
CA SER A 34 -32.13 16.81 11.66
C SER A 34 -32.04 18.34 11.57
N SER A 35 -31.01 18.91 10.94
CA SER A 35 -30.87 20.37 10.78
C SER A 35 -31.35 20.93 9.44
N GLU A 36 -31.99 20.13 8.59
CA GLU A 36 -32.31 20.55 7.21
C GLU A 36 -33.73 20.15 6.76
N ILE A 37 -34.75 20.30 7.61
CA ILE A 37 -36.15 20.30 7.15
C ILE A 37 -36.96 21.31 7.96
N ASP A 38 -36.98 22.55 7.47
CA ASP A 38 -38.05 23.50 7.78
C ASP A 38 -38.70 23.94 6.46
N ASN A 39 -40.03 23.80 6.41
CA ASN A 39 -41.02 24.17 5.38
C ASN A 39 -41.81 22.98 4.80
N GLY A 40 -43.11 22.92 5.10
CA GLY A 40 -44.07 22.26 4.20
C GLY A 40 -45.26 21.57 4.87
N ASP A 41 -46.29 22.36 5.14
CA ASP A 41 -47.71 22.05 5.33
C ASP A 41 -48.27 20.78 4.64
N GLY A 42 -49.15 20.07 5.35
CA GLY A 42 -50.29 19.36 4.77
C GLY A 42 -50.36 17.84 4.94
N GLY A 43 -51.39 17.35 5.63
CA GLY A 43 -52.02 16.06 5.33
C GLY A 43 -52.13 15.08 6.50
N ALA A 44 -53.33 14.99 7.07
CA ALA A 44 -53.76 13.89 7.91
C ALA A 44 -53.88 12.59 7.10
N ASP A 45 -53.42 11.46 7.65
CA ASP A 45 -54.25 10.26 7.82
C ASP A 45 -53.53 9.12 8.58
N ALA A 46 -54.30 8.56 9.52
CA ALA A 46 -54.30 7.25 10.15
C ALA A 46 -53.13 6.24 9.96
N ALA A 47 -52.62 5.74 11.11
CA ALA A 47 -52.81 4.36 11.61
C ALA A 47 -51.54 3.65 12.14
N ALA A 48 -51.80 2.80 13.14
CA ALA A 48 -51.06 1.60 13.56
C ALA A 48 -49.92 1.74 14.60
N THR A 49 -50.37 1.60 15.84
CA THR A 49 -49.72 0.97 17.01
C THR A 49 -48.66 -0.08 16.68
N LEU A 50 -47.46 0.04 17.29
CA LEU A 50 -46.66 -1.09 17.76
C LEU A 50 -45.84 -0.61 18.98
N ALA A 51 -46.27 -1.06 20.16
CA ALA A 51 -45.54 -0.90 21.40
C ALA A 51 -44.29 -1.79 21.35
N LEU A 52 -43.12 -1.16 21.24
CA LEU A 52 -41.82 -1.79 21.45
C LEU A 52 -41.46 -1.60 22.92
N GLU A 53 -41.19 -2.72 23.58
CA GLU A 53 -40.77 -2.79 24.97
C GLU A 53 -39.54 -1.92 25.22
N GLU A 54 -39.68 -1.07 26.23
CA GLU A 54 -38.70 -0.15 26.78
C GLU A 54 -37.51 -0.94 27.36
N SER A 55 -36.45 -1.07 26.56
CA SER A 55 -35.17 -1.62 27.02
C SER A 55 -34.50 -0.65 27.99
N ALA A 56 -34.03 -1.22 29.11
CA ALA A 56 -33.39 -0.57 30.26
C ALA A 56 -32.40 0.58 29.93
N PRO A 57 -32.27 1.59 30.81
CA PRO A 57 -31.52 2.81 30.53
C PRO A 57 -30.00 2.59 30.52
N ALA A 58 -29.39 2.65 29.32
CA ALA A 58 -27.94 2.70 29.10
C ALA A 58 -27.34 4.12 29.33
N SER A 59 -27.76 4.84 30.36
CA SER A 59 -27.43 6.27 30.56
C SER A 59 -26.73 6.62 31.89
N ALA A 60 -26.09 5.66 32.56
CA ALA A 60 -25.57 5.86 33.92
C ALA A 60 -24.04 5.79 34.09
N ILE A 61 -23.24 6.11 33.07
CA ILE A 61 -21.79 6.35 33.27
C ILE A 61 -21.47 7.78 32.81
N LYS A 62 -22.06 8.78 33.48
CA LYS A 62 -21.71 10.18 33.20
C LYS A 62 -20.70 10.78 34.16
N ASP A 63 -20.36 10.13 35.28
CA ASP A 63 -19.40 10.68 36.25
C ASP A 63 -18.64 9.57 37.00
N ALA A 64 -18.02 8.61 36.28
CA ALA A 64 -17.13 7.66 36.94
C ALA A 64 -15.84 8.39 37.36
N SER A 65 -15.59 8.49 38.67
CA SER A 65 -14.35 9.07 39.18
C SER A 65 -13.15 8.19 38.81
N TRP A 66 -11.96 8.78 38.68
CA TRP A 66 -10.73 8.06 38.34
C TRP A 66 -10.44 6.91 39.31
N GLU A 67 -10.81 7.06 40.58
CA GLU A 67 -10.64 6.05 41.62
C GLU A 67 -11.46 4.80 41.34
N ILE A 68 -12.68 4.94 40.83
CA ILE A 68 -13.54 3.81 40.44
C ILE A 68 -12.90 3.09 39.25
N ILE A 69 -12.46 3.84 38.24
CA ILE A 69 -11.77 3.30 37.06
C ILE A 69 -10.50 2.56 37.49
N LYS A 70 -9.74 3.12 38.42
CA LYS A 70 -8.51 2.51 38.94
C LYS A 70 -8.77 1.20 39.70
N GLN A 71 -9.91 1.08 40.40
CA GLN A 71 -10.25 -0.14 41.13
C GLN A 71 -10.84 -1.23 40.22
N GLU A 72 -11.66 -0.85 39.24
CA GLU A 72 -12.36 -1.79 38.38
C GLU A 72 -11.52 -2.24 37.18
N VAL A 73 -10.78 -1.31 36.56
CA VAL A 73 -10.13 -1.54 35.26
C VAL A 73 -8.65 -1.88 35.40
N ILE A 74 -7.95 -1.27 36.37
CA ILE A 74 -6.50 -1.39 36.48
C ILE A 74 -6.14 -2.58 37.39
N PRO A 75 -5.50 -3.64 36.87
CA PRO A 75 -5.13 -4.79 37.67
C PRO A 75 -4.15 -4.42 38.80
N PRO A 76 -4.24 -5.08 39.97
CA PRO A 76 -3.45 -4.71 41.16
C PRO A 76 -1.93 -4.90 41.00
N TYR A 77 -1.47 -5.58 39.95
CA TYR A 77 -0.05 -5.74 39.65
C TYR A 77 0.56 -4.55 38.88
N ILE A 78 -0.25 -3.61 38.38
CA ILE A 78 0.24 -2.39 37.72
C ILE A 78 0.68 -1.39 38.80
N LYS A 79 1.98 -1.10 38.85
CA LYS A 79 2.59 -0.24 39.88
C LYS A 79 2.41 1.25 39.61
N SER A 80 2.33 1.66 38.34
CA SER A 80 2.23 3.05 37.92
C SER A 80 1.58 3.16 36.55
N VAL A 81 0.88 4.26 36.30
CA VAL A 81 0.31 4.63 35.00
C VAL A 81 0.95 5.94 34.58
N ALA A 82 1.31 6.07 33.30
CA ALA A 82 1.91 7.28 32.76
C ALA A 82 1.18 7.75 31.50
N PHE A 83 0.97 9.05 31.37
CA PHE A 83 0.47 9.69 30.15
C PHE A 83 1.61 10.39 29.43
N THR A 84 1.73 10.15 28.12
CA THR A 84 2.71 10.86 27.30
C THR A 84 1.98 11.97 26.56
N VAL A 85 2.36 13.22 26.83
CA VAL A 85 1.79 14.40 26.17
C VAL A 85 2.91 15.16 25.48
N THR A 86 2.64 15.62 24.26
CA THR A 86 3.52 16.49 23.48
C THR A 86 3.81 17.78 24.25
N SER A 87 5.07 18.23 24.19
CA SER A 87 5.50 19.46 24.88
C SER A 87 4.68 20.69 24.48
N ASP A 88 4.20 20.73 23.23
CA ASP A 88 3.43 21.84 22.67
C ASP A 88 2.00 21.91 23.24
N ASP A 89 1.45 20.78 23.69
CA ASP A 89 0.08 20.67 24.20
C ASP A 89 -0.02 20.74 25.73
N LEU A 90 1.12 20.60 26.43
CA LEU A 90 1.22 20.57 27.87
C LEU A 90 1.62 21.95 28.42
N ASN A 91 0.62 22.81 28.62
CA ASN A 91 0.81 24.04 29.40
C ASN A 91 0.67 23.76 30.91
N PRO A 92 1.17 24.64 31.80
CA PRO A 92 1.12 24.41 33.25
C PRO A 92 -0.32 24.26 33.81
N GLU A 93 -1.29 24.95 33.21
CA GLU A 93 -2.70 24.85 33.61
C GLU A 93 -3.31 23.50 33.28
N ARG A 94 -3.05 22.97 32.08
CA ARG A 94 -3.48 21.63 31.63
C ARG A 94 -2.77 20.53 32.40
N GLN A 95 -1.48 20.70 32.69
CA GLN A 95 -0.76 19.76 33.55
C GLN A 95 -1.45 19.68 34.92
N LYS A 96 -1.76 20.83 35.52
CA LYS A 96 -2.46 20.87 36.81
C LYS A 96 -3.88 20.28 36.73
N ASP A 97 -4.62 20.53 35.65
CA ASP A 97 -5.92 19.90 35.41
C ASP A 97 -5.82 18.37 35.33
N LEU A 98 -4.84 17.86 34.57
CA LEU A 98 -4.59 16.42 34.43
C LEU A 98 -4.15 15.79 35.76
N GLU A 99 -3.29 16.46 36.53
CA GLU A 99 -2.89 16.02 37.87
C GLU A 99 -4.08 15.97 38.86
N ASN A 100 -4.99 16.94 38.76
CA ASN A 100 -6.22 16.98 39.57
C ASN A 100 -7.21 15.88 39.16
N ARG A 101 -7.38 15.64 37.87
CA ARG A 101 -8.33 14.66 37.32
C ARG A 101 -7.84 13.22 37.44
N PHE A 102 -6.53 13.01 37.42
CA PHE A 102 -5.90 11.68 37.41
C PHE A 102 -4.81 11.56 38.49
N PRO A 103 -5.18 11.60 39.79
CA PRO A 103 -4.21 11.53 40.88
C PRO A 103 -3.37 10.24 40.81
N GLY A 104 -2.04 10.43 40.87
CA GLY A 104 -1.05 9.35 40.84
C GLY A 104 -0.66 8.83 39.45
N VAL A 105 -1.13 9.48 38.37
CA VAL A 105 -0.63 9.24 37.01
C VAL A 105 0.59 10.15 36.75
N SER A 106 1.69 9.58 36.26
CA SER A 106 2.88 10.36 35.91
C SER A 106 2.77 10.94 34.51
N MET A 107 2.94 12.26 34.38
CA MET A 107 2.99 12.93 33.08
C MET A 107 4.41 12.86 32.51
N ILE A 108 4.57 12.28 31.32
CA ILE A 108 5.82 12.23 30.58
C ILE A 108 5.70 13.19 29.40
N THR A 109 6.57 14.20 29.35
CA THR A 109 6.61 15.11 28.23
C THR A 109 7.33 14.44 27.06
N GLY A 110 6.58 14.07 26.03
CA GLY A 110 7.15 13.55 24.79
C GLY A 110 7.80 14.68 23.98
N THR A 111 9.00 14.42 23.48
CA THR A 111 9.55 15.24 22.39
C THR A 111 8.68 15.06 21.17
N SER A 112 8.22 16.16 20.56
CA SER A 112 7.44 16.14 19.34
C SER A 112 8.14 15.25 18.29
N PRO A 113 7.42 14.38 17.56
CA PRO A 113 8.03 13.54 16.53
C PRO A 113 8.79 14.38 15.48
N VAL A 114 8.36 15.62 15.25
CA VAL A 114 9.07 16.58 14.40
C VAL A 114 10.42 16.97 15.01
N GLN A 115 10.51 17.23 16.31
CA GLN A 115 11.78 17.52 16.98
C GLN A 115 12.68 16.28 17.08
N ALA A 116 12.12 15.09 17.27
CA ALA A 116 12.89 13.84 17.26
C ALA A 116 13.49 13.59 15.87
N GLN A 117 12.74 13.85 14.81
CA GLN A 117 13.21 13.77 13.43
C GLN A 117 14.28 14.83 13.12
N LEU A 118 14.08 16.07 13.57
CA LEU A 118 15.03 17.17 13.37
C LEU A 118 16.33 16.96 14.17
N ALA A 119 16.24 16.38 15.36
CA ALA A 119 17.41 15.96 16.15
C ALA A 119 18.15 14.78 15.48
N ALA A 120 17.44 13.83 14.88
CA ALA A 120 18.04 12.75 14.11
C ALA A 120 18.72 13.25 12.83
N GLU A 121 18.12 14.21 12.13
CA GLU A 121 18.73 14.87 10.96
C GLU A 121 19.96 15.70 11.35
N GLN A 122 19.90 16.46 12.44
CA GLN A 122 21.06 17.20 12.96
C GLN A 122 22.20 16.26 13.39
N TRP A 123 21.86 15.11 13.96
CA TRP A 123 22.84 14.08 14.30
C TRP A 123 23.48 13.48 13.04
N LEU A 124 22.69 13.16 12.01
CA LEU A 124 23.19 12.68 10.72
C LEU A 124 24.11 13.72 10.04
N GLN A 125 23.73 15.00 10.04
CA GLN A 125 24.58 16.07 9.49
C GLN A 125 25.90 16.21 10.24
N ARG A 126 25.92 16.07 11.58
CA ARG A 126 27.17 16.06 12.34
C ARG A 126 28.03 14.83 12.08
N THR A 127 27.41 13.68 11.86
CA THR A 127 28.14 12.41 11.75
C THR A 127 28.72 12.21 10.35
N PHE A 128 28.10 12.82 9.32
CA PHE A 128 28.49 12.62 7.92
C PHE A 128 28.94 13.90 7.19
N GLY A 129 28.87 15.08 7.83
CA GLY A 129 29.17 16.37 7.20
C GLY A 129 30.65 16.76 7.13
N GLU A 130 31.58 15.94 7.61
CA GLU A 130 33.01 16.29 7.68
C GLU A 130 33.88 15.31 6.89
N GLN A 131 33.65 15.18 5.57
CA GLN A 131 34.71 14.76 4.65
C GLN A 131 34.64 15.46 3.29
N VAL A 132 35.82 15.98 2.92
CA VAL A 132 36.29 16.44 1.59
C VAL A 132 35.93 17.87 1.17
N THR A 133 36.73 18.83 1.63
CA THR A 133 37.14 19.95 0.76
C THR A 133 38.35 19.51 -0.07
N PRO A 134 38.37 19.69 -1.41
CA PRO A 134 39.56 19.42 -2.19
C PRO A 134 40.56 20.57 -2.04
N THR A 135 41.67 20.29 -1.34
CA THR A 135 42.86 21.15 -1.28
C THR A 135 43.56 21.15 -2.63
N ILE A 136 43.51 22.28 -3.35
CA ILE A 136 44.37 22.54 -4.50
C ILE A 136 45.78 22.77 -3.97
N SER A 137 46.67 21.80 -4.18
CA SER A 137 48.11 21.94 -3.90
C SER A 137 48.84 22.46 -5.13
N THR A 138 49.24 23.73 -5.07
CA THR A 138 50.21 24.38 -5.94
C THR A 138 51.61 23.86 -5.59
N SER A 139 52.30 23.26 -6.57
CA SER A 139 53.67 22.77 -6.44
C SER A 139 54.66 23.93 -6.43
N THR A 140 55.59 23.91 -5.45
CA THR A 140 56.72 24.84 -5.29
C THR A 140 58.03 24.07 -5.46
N ALA A 141 58.99 24.69 -6.18
CA ALA A 141 60.42 24.39 -6.02
C ALA A 141 61.24 25.69 -6.11
N ALA A 142 61.60 26.20 -4.91
CA ALA A 142 62.93 26.64 -4.47
C ALA A 142 63.91 27.24 -5.51
N THR A 143 64.61 28.36 -5.28
CA THR A 143 65.58 28.55 -4.17
C THR A 143 66.10 30.02 -4.07
N LYS A 144 66.11 30.56 -2.84
CA LYS A 144 66.97 31.61 -2.20
C LYS A 144 66.89 33.14 -2.54
N PRO A 145 67.16 34.02 -1.53
CA PRO A 145 66.84 35.48 -1.49
C PRO A 145 68.12 36.36 -1.31
N PRO A 146 68.06 37.59 -0.75
CA PRO A 146 67.35 38.83 -1.11
C PRO A 146 68.31 40.00 -1.39
N GLU A 147 67.94 41.05 -2.13
CA GLU A 147 68.52 42.41 -1.92
C GLU A 147 67.81 43.56 -2.67
N LEU A 148 67.50 44.60 -1.89
CA LEU A 148 67.58 46.05 -2.09
C LEU A 148 67.08 46.78 -3.38
N MET A 149 66.54 47.97 -3.07
CA MET A 149 66.00 49.03 -3.93
C MET A 149 66.93 49.51 -5.06
N THR A 150 66.34 49.91 -6.20
CA THR A 150 66.52 51.21 -6.92
C THR A 150 65.90 51.12 -8.34
N SER A 151 65.00 52.04 -8.71
CA SER A 151 65.23 53.24 -9.56
C SER A 151 65.23 53.01 -11.09
N VAL A 152 64.20 53.58 -11.74
CA VAL A 152 64.20 54.38 -12.99
C VAL A 152 65.16 53.99 -14.14
N LYS A 153 64.64 53.64 -15.34
CA LYS A 153 64.68 54.47 -16.58
C LYS A 153 64.09 53.75 -17.80
N ALA A 154 63.54 54.58 -18.70
CA ALA A 154 62.95 54.31 -19.99
C ALA A 154 63.95 53.80 -21.07
N VAL A 155 63.41 53.32 -22.21
CA VAL A 155 63.54 53.92 -23.57
C VAL A 155 63.14 52.92 -24.69
N ALA A 156 62.44 53.48 -25.69
CA ALA A 156 62.23 53.08 -27.10
C ALA A 156 61.43 51.80 -27.42
N GLU A 157 60.27 51.85 -28.09
CA GLU A 157 59.98 52.34 -29.47
C GLU A 157 60.51 51.38 -30.54
N VAL A 158 59.60 50.64 -31.21
CA VAL A 158 59.51 50.48 -32.68
C VAL A 158 58.13 49.87 -33.01
N VAL A 159 57.32 50.63 -33.76
CA VAL A 159 56.17 50.19 -34.58
C VAL A 159 56.67 50.14 -36.03
N PRO A 160 56.21 49.20 -36.88
CA PRO A 160 55.36 49.66 -37.99
C PRO A 160 54.26 48.66 -38.48
N THR A 161 53.05 49.20 -38.59
CA THR A 161 52.05 49.12 -39.68
C THR A 161 51.51 47.79 -40.25
N THR A 162 50.17 47.71 -40.14
CA THR A 162 49.09 47.12 -40.96
C THR A 162 49.32 47.14 -42.48
N PRO A 163 48.61 46.29 -43.28
CA PRO A 163 47.27 46.68 -43.77
C PRO A 163 46.23 45.53 -43.96
N THR A 164 44.95 45.87 -43.71
CA THR A 164 43.72 45.24 -44.26
C THR A 164 43.56 45.65 -45.75
N PRO A 165 42.84 44.92 -46.65
CA PRO A 165 41.36 44.81 -46.69
C PRO A 165 40.86 43.41 -47.19
N THR A 166 39.59 42.99 -47.14
CA THR A 166 38.54 43.28 -48.15
C THR A 166 37.22 42.56 -47.82
N THR A 167 36.14 43.32 -47.92
CA THR A 167 34.72 43.07 -48.23
C THR A 167 34.31 41.73 -48.87
N THR A 168 33.20 41.08 -48.45
CA THR A 168 32.12 40.55 -49.34
C THR A 168 30.80 40.23 -48.56
N THR A 169 29.74 40.88 -49.03
CA THR A 169 28.27 40.69 -49.04
C THR A 169 27.51 39.43 -48.54
N ALA A 170 26.29 39.75 -48.05
CA ALA A 170 24.95 39.21 -48.38
C ALA A 170 24.27 38.09 -47.55
N THR A 171 23.23 38.53 -46.81
CA THR A 171 21.81 38.13 -46.87
C THR A 171 21.43 36.67 -47.17
N THR A 172 20.77 35.99 -46.22
CA THR A 172 19.64 35.10 -46.54
C THR A 172 18.62 35.11 -45.40
N ALA A 173 17.44 35.67 -45.69
CA ALA A 173 16.25 35.61 -44.85
C ALA A 173 15.66 34.18 -44.87
N THR A 174 15.29 33.66 -43.69
CA THR A 174 14.57 32.38 -43.57
C THR A 174 13.07 32.67 -43.50
N PRO A 175 12.22 31.99 -44.29
CA PRO A 175 10.81 32.30 -44.39
C PRO A 175 10.01 31.80 -43.17
N THR A 176 9.40 32.74 -42.45
CA THR A 176 8.28 32.50 -41.55
C THR A 176 7.05 32.07 -42.36
N GLY A 177 6.83 30.77 -42.46
CA GLY A 177 5.57 30.21 -42.95
C GLY A 177 4.41 30.48 -41.97
N PRO A 178 3.18 30.69 -42.46
CA PRO A 178 2.04 31.00 -41.62
C PRO A 178 1.65 29.80 -40.76
N ARG A 179 1.82 29.93 -39.44
CA ARG A 179 1.22 29.03 -38.44
C ARG A 179 -0.30 29.13 -38.57
N ARG A 180 -0.93 28.11 -39.18
CA ARG A 180 -2.37 27.87 -39.08
C ARG A 180 -2.72 27.72 -37.60
N LYS A 181 -3.50 28.66 -37.07
CA LYS A 181 -4.15 28.55 -35.77
C LYS A 181 -5.21 27.46 -35.91
N VAL A 182 -4.92 26.27 -35.39
CA VAL A 182 -5.92 25.21 -35.25
C VAL A 182 -6.99 25.73 -34.30
N SER A 183 -8.24 25.69 -34.76
CA SER A 183 -9.40 26.21 -34.04
C SER A 183 -9.65 25.39 -32.77
N LEU A 184 -10.00 26.07 -31.67
CA LEU A 184 -10.36 25.45 -30.40
C LEU A 184 -11.53 24.46 -30.54
N LEU A 185 -12.37 24.64 -31.57
CA LEU A 185 -13.46 23.74 -31.93
C LEU A 185 -12.98 22.41 -32.56
N GLU A 186 -11.84 22.42 -33.24
CA GLU A 186 -11.19 21.25 -33.84
C GLU A 186 -10.50 20.38 -32.75
N ARG A 187 -10.11 21.02 -31.65
CA ARG A 187 -9.60 20.35 -30.44
C ARG A 187 -10.70 19.66 -29.61
N MET A 188 -11.94 20.17 -29.64
CA MET A 188 -13.06 19.56 -28.89
C MET A 188 -13.78 18.44 -29.66
N THR A 189 -13.63 18.38 -30.99
CA THR A 189 -14.29 17.38 -31.84
C THR A 189 -13.40 16.20 -32.25
N SER A 190 -12.08 16.28 -32.01
CA SER A 190 -11.13 15.19 -32.32
C SER A 190 -11.07 14.06 -31.27
N GLY A 191 -11.85 14.16 -30.19
CA GLY A 191 -11.87 13.21 -29.07
C GLY A 191 -12.64 11.89 -29.26
N LEU A 192 -13.18 11.62 -30.45
CA LEU A 192 -13.98 10.41 -30.72
C LEU A 192 -13.63 9.72 -32.04
N THR A 193 -12.36 9.77 -32.46
CA THR A 193 -11.88 8.83 -33.49
C THR A 193 -11.35 7.56 -32.82
N GLU A 194 -12.22 6.57 -32.69
CA GLU A 194 -11.83 5.15 -32.59
C GLU A 194 -11.00 4.79 -33.84
N SER A 195 -9.71 5.12 -33.88
CA SER A 195 -8.86 4.78 -35.02
C SER A 195 -7.38 4.74 -34.65
N ARG A 196 -6.90 3.53 -34.38
CA ARG A 196 -5.64 2.91 -34.90
C ARG A 196 -5.15 1.73 -34.08
N PHE A 197 -5.63 1.54 -32.85
CA PHE A 197 -5.15 0.46 -31.97
C PHE A 197 -6.14 -0.71 -31.84
N GLY A 198 -7.30 -0.64 -32.49
CA GLY A 198 -8.37 -1.63 -32.43
C GLY A 198 -8.18 -2.82 -33.38
N ASN A 199 -7.05 -3.50 -33.31
CA ASN A 199 -6.87 -4.91 -33.70
C ASN A 199 -5.37 -5.22 -33.68
N ILE A 200 -4.83 -5.48 -32.49
CA ILE A 200 -3.52 -6.11 -32.37
C ILE A 200 -3.68 -7.57 -32.80
N ARG A 201 -3.75 -7.82 -34.11
CA ARG A 201 -3.66 -9.18 -34.69
C ARG A 201 -2.34 -9.78 -34.21
N SER A 202 -2.38 -11.03 -33.73
CA SER A 202 -1.16 -11.79 -33.43
C SER A 202 -0.29 -11.82 -34.71
N PRO A 203 1.00 -11.47 -34.63
CA PRO A 203 1.83 -11.34 -35.82
C PRO A 203 2.21 -12.75 -36.28
N THR A 204 1.68 -13.17 -37.42
CA THR A 204 2.06 -14.45 -38.05
C THR A 204 3.31 -14.30 -38.93
N SER A 205 3.89 -13.10 -39.05
CA SER A 205 5.00 -12.82 -39.98
C SER A 205 6.30 -12.49 -39.24
N ALA A 206 7.40 -13.16 -39.61
CA ALA A 206 8.75 -12.92 -39.08
C ALA A 206 9.33 -11.54 -39.48
N ILE A 207 8.66 -10.82 -40.37
CA ILE A 207 9.09 -9.50 -40.86
C ILE A 207 8.79 -8.42 -39.82
N ASP A 208 7.71 -8.57 -39.06
CA ASP A 208 7.30 -7.58 -38.04
C ASP A 208 8.27 -7.54 -36.84
N ALA A 209 8.90 -8.67 -36.51
CA ALA A 209 9.82 -8.75 -35.36
C ALA A 209 11.01 -7.77 -35.48
N LYS A 210 11.59 -7.63 -36.69
CA LYS A 210 12.77 -6.77 -36.92
C LYS A 210 12.48 -5.27 -36.81
N GLN A 211 11.22 -4.85 -36.95
CA GLN A 211 10.88 -3.43 -36.88
C GLN A 211 10.79 -2.93 -35.44
N PHE A 212 10.38 -3.79 -34.50
CA PHE A 212 10.26 -3.44 -33.08
C PHE A 212 11.60 -3.38 -32.35
N ASP A 213 12.65 -4.04 -32.85
CA ASP A 213 14.03 -3.92 -32.33
C ASP A 213 14.58 -2.49 -32.39
N LYS A 214 13.94 -1.60 -33.16
CA LYS A 214 14.31 -0.19 -33.25
C LYS A 214 13.67 0.69 -32.17
N SER A 215 12.74 0.17 -31.39
CA SER A 215 12.06 0.93 -30.34
C SER A 215 13.06 1.41 -29.27
N PRO A 216 13.15 2.73 -29.00
CA PRO A 216 14.11 3.26 -28.03
C PRO A 216 13.95 2.67 -26.62
N ILE A 217 12.72 2.34 -26.21
CA ILE A 217 12.47 1.75 -24.89
C ILE A 217 12.84 0.26 -24.84
N LEU A 218 12.66 -0.48 -25.93
CA LEU A 218 13.01 -1.91 -25.98
C LEU A 218 14.52 -2.15 -26.07
N ARG A 219 15.28 -1.19 -26.61
CA ARG A 219 16.75 -1.23 -26.57
C ARG A 219 17.30 -1.28 -25.15
N VAL A 220 16.64 -0.61 -24.21
CA VAL A 220 17.01 -0.64 -22.79
C VAL A 220 16.90 -2.06 -22.23
N ALA A 221 15.88 -2.82 -22.65
CA ALA A 221 15.71 -4.22 -22.22
C ALA A 221 16.92 -5.08 -22.60
N SER A 222 17.41 -4.92 -23.83
CA SER A 222 18.61 -5.62 -24.30
C SER A 222 19.87 -5.17 -23.56
N GLN A 223 19.99 -3.88 -23.26
CA GLN A 223 21.14 -3.32 -22.52
C GLN A 223 21.24 -3.86 -21.10
N ILE A 224 20.11 -4.00 -20.40
CA ILE A 224 20.08 -4.48 -19.01
C ILE A 224 19.95 -6.01 -18.91
N GLY A 225 19.88 -6.72 -20.03
CA GLY A 225 19.70 -8.18 -20.07
C GLY A 225 18.30 -8.66 -19.67
N LEU A 226 17.29 -7.77 -19.69
CA LEU A 226 15.91 -8.11 -19.35
C LEU A 226 15.25 -8.90 -20.49
N THR A 227 14.99 -10.19 -20.23
CA THR A 227 14.21 -11.03 -21.15
C THR A 227 12.71 -10.79 -20.95
N THR A 228 12.08 -10.06 -21.86
CA THR A 228 10.65 -9.79 -21.78
C THR A 228 9.84 -10.97 -22.31
N GLN A 229 9.03 -11.62 -21.46
CA GLN A 229 8.04 -12.61 -21.90
C GLN A 229 6.87 -11.97 -22.67
N ILE A 230 6.70 -10.66 -22.49
CA ILE A 230 5.66 -9.84 -23.09
C ILE A 230 6.02 -9.51 -24.55
N PRO A 231 5.04 -9.50 -25.47
CA PRO A 231 5.27 -9.01 -26.81
C PRO A 231 5.76 -7.55 -26.81
N GLY A 232 6.98 -7.29 -27.29
CA GLY A 232 7.58 -5.95 -27.27
C GLY A 232 6.71 -4.85 -27.90
N LYS A 233 5.84 -5.21 -28.86
CA LYS A 233 4.83 -4.30 -29.43
C LYS A 233 3.90 -3.66 -28.40
N VAL A 234 3.53 -4.38 -27.33
CA VAL A 234 2.63 -3.89 -26.28
C VAL A 234 3.34 -2.85 -25.43
N LEU A 235 4.55 -3.16 -24.95
CA LEU A 235 5.38 -2.22 -24.18
C LEU A 235 5.69 -0.96 -24.99
N HIS A 236 6.04 -1.12 -26.27
CA HIS A 236 6.27 0.01 -27.15
C HIS A 236 5.02 0.87 -27.36
N ALA A 237 3.84 0.26 -27.54
CA ALA A 237 2.59 0.98 -27.67
C ALA A 237 2.21 1.74 -26.39
N MET A 238 2.41 1.14 -25.21
CA MET A 238 2.19 1.81 -23.92
C MET A 238 3.14 3.00 -23.73
N TRP A 239 4.41 2.83 -24.10
CA TRP A 239 5.39 3.91 -24.06
C TRP A 239 5.08 5.04 -25.05
N LEU A 240 4.69 4.73 -26.29
CA LEU A 240 4.25 5.73 -27.26
C LEU A 240 3.01 6.49 -26.78
N GLN A 241 2.03 5.76 -26.23
CA GLN A 241 0.84 6.37 -25.64
C GLN A 241 1.22 7.39 -24.56
N TRP A 242 2.18 7.07 -23.70
CA TRP A 242 2.72 8.02 -22.73
C TRP A 242 3.41 9.21 -23.40
N LYS A 243 4.28 8.99 -24.38
CA LYS A 243 4.97 10.10 -25.08
C LYS A 243 4.00 11.06 -25.77
N ASP A 244 2.92 10.54 -26.32
CA ASP A 244 1.95 11.32 -27.07
C ASP A 244 0.93 12.04 -26.16
N HIS A 245 0.53 11.42 -25.05
CA HIS A 245 -0.59 11.90 -24.22
C HIS A 245 -0.24 12.19 -22.76
N SER A 246 0.97 11.85 -22.32
CA SER A 246 1.38 11.88 -20.89
C SER A 246 0.41 11.11 -19.99
N GLU A 247 -0.12 9.99 -20.49
CA GLU A 247 -1.07 9.15 -19.75
C GLU A 247 -0.78 7.66 -19.97
N VAL A 248 -0.81 6.89 -18.87
CA VAL A 248 -0.87 5.43 -18.91
C VAL A 248 -2.32 4.99 -18.89
N ARG A 249 -2.80 4.31 -19.94
CA ARG A 249 -4.20 3.88 -20.05
C ARG A 249 -4.60 2.92 -18.92
N PRO A 250 -5.82 3.03 -18.37
CA PRO A 250 -6.34 2.08 -17.38
C PRO A 250 -6.55 0.68 -17.97
N PHE A 251 -6.50 -0.35 -17.12
CA PHE A 251 -6.72 -1.74 -17.53
C PHE A 251 -8.04 -1.93 -18.31
N SER A 252 -9.11 -1.29 -17.87
CA SER A 252 -10.44 -1.35 -18.51
C SER A 252 -10.45 -0.84 -19.96
N ALA A 253 -9.49 0.01 -20.34
CA ALA A 253 -9.34 0.51 -21.71
C ALA A 253 -8.50 -0.41 -22.61
N VAL A 254 -7.80 -1.39 -22.05
CA VAL A 254 -6.90 -2.29 -22.79
C VAL A 254 -7.64 -3.59 -23.12
N LYS A 255 -8.28 -3.62 -24.31
CA LYS A 255 -9.05 -4.78 -24.77
C LYS A 255 -8.14 -6.00 -24.98
N GLY A 256 -8.56 -7.16 -24.48
CA GLY A 256 -7.94 -8.46 -24.76
C GLY A 256 -6.67 -8.79 -23.98
N VAL A 257 -6.29 -7.96 -23.00
CA VAL A 257 -5.18 -8.24 -22.09
C VAL A 257 -5.72 -8.73 -20.76
N LYS A 258 -5.13 -9.79 -20.20
CA LYS A 258 -5.51 -10.28 -18.86
C LYS A 258 -4.90 -9.39 -17.77
N LEU A 259 -5.53 -9.29 -16.61
CA LEU A 259 -5.04 -8.43 -15.52
C LEU A 259 -3.61 -8.78 -15.09
N VAL A 260 -3.28 -10.07 -14.96
CA VAL A 260 -1.91 -10.54 -14.65
C VAL A 260 -0.90 -10.03 -15.69
N GLN A 261 -1.22 -10.16 -16.99
CA GLN A 261 -0.36 -9.67 -18.07
C GLN A 261 -0.25 -8.14 -18.04
N TYR A 262 -1.31 -7.44 -17.65
CA TYR A 262 -1.27 -5.99 -17.51
C TYR A 262 -0.33 -5.54 -16.39
N TYR A 263 -0.32 -6.22 -15.23
CA TYR A 263 0.67 -5.98 -14.18
C TYR A 263 2.09 -6.27 -14.66
N GLU A 264 2.31 -7.38 -15.37
CA GLU A 264 3.60 -7.70 -15.98
C GLU A 264 4.06 -6.58 -16.92
N ASN A 265 3.16 -6.06 -17.76
CA ASN A 265 3.44 -4.93 -18.66
C ASN A 265 3.82 -3.66 -17.89
N LEU A 266 3.10 -3.33 -16.82
CA LEU A 266 3.37 -2.15 -16.00
C LEU A 266 4.74 -2.25 -15.32
N VAL A 267 5.04 -3.37 -14.66
CA VAL A 267 6.33 -3.58 -13.96
C VAL A 267 7.48 -3.59 -14.96
N THR A 268 7.33 -4.30 -16.08
CA THR A 268 8.36 -4.35 -17.12
C THR A 268 8.62 -2.95 -17.68
N LEU A 269 7.57 -2.20 -18.02
CA LEU A 269 7.73 -0.84 -18.54
C LEU A 269 8.33 0.10 -17.49
N TYR A 270 7.99 -0.05 -16.21
CA TYR A 270 8.59 0.72 -15.12
C TYR A 270 10.09 0.47 -15.03
N ILE A 271 10.52 -0.80 -15.08
CA ILE A 271 11.94 -1.17 -15.10
C ILE A 271 12.66 -0.47 -16.26
N LEU A 272 12.09 -0.55 -17.47
CA LEU A 272 12.69 0.08 -18.65
C LEU A 272 12.72 1.60 -18.56
N ALA A 273 11.68 2.23 -18.01
CA ALA A 273 11.61 3.68 -17.80
C ALA A 273 12.64 4.14 -16.77
N TYR A 274 12.81 3.38 -15.67
CA TYR A 274 13.78 3.68 -14.61
C TYR A 274 15.22 3.66 -15.15
N HIS A 275 15.61 2.60 -15.86
CA HIS A 275 16.93 2.50 -16.49
C HIS A 275 17.16 3.50 -17.63
N LYS A 276 16.08 4.12 -18.13
CA LYS A 276 16.13 5.21 -19.10
C LYS A 276 16.07 6.60 -18.44
N GLU A 277 15.98 6.67 -17.11
CA GLU A 277 15.81 7.90 -16.32
C GLU A 277 14.55 8.70 -16.71
N GLU A 278 13.49 8.01 -17.18
CA GLU A 278 12.17 8.62 -17.43
C GLU A 278 11.31 8.57 -16.16
N PHE A 279 11.68 9.36 -15.14
CA PHE A 279 11.05 9.31 -13.82
C PHE A 279 9.58 9.75 -13.81
N ASP A 280 9.18 10.71 -14.65
CA ASP A 280 7.76 11.09 -14.80
C ASP A 280 6.89 9.90 -15.25
N LEU A 281 7.43 9.05 -16.14
CA LEU A 281 6.77 7.83 -16.58
C LEU A 281 6.74 6.80 -15.45
N CYS A 282 7.82 6.67 -14.67
CA CYS A 282 7.85 5.79 -13.50
C CYS A 282 6.74 6.17 -12.51
N PHE A 283 6.61 7.46 -12.19
CA PHE A 283 5.56 7.98 -11.32
C PHE A 283 4.16 7.66 -11.86
N ALA A 284 3.91 7.93 -13.14
CA ALA A 284 2.60 7.64 -13.75
C ALA A 284 2.28 6.13 -13.81
N LEU A 285 3.28 5.28 -14.05
CA LEU A 285 3.13 3.82 -14.02
C LEU A 285 2.83 3.32 -12.62
N LEU A 286 3.48 3.89 -11.59
CA LEU A 286 3.22 3.55 -10.19
C LEU A 286 1.80 3.92 -9.80
N LEU A 287 1.36 5.17 -10.04
CA LEU A 287 -0.03 5.57 -9.77
C LEU A 287 -1.02 4.65 -10.49
N ARG A 288 -0.74 4.30 -11.75
CA ARG A 288 -1.60 3.37 -12.50
C ARG A 288 -1.62 1.98 -11.88
N PHE A 289 -0.47 1.47 -11.45
CA PHE A 289 -0.34 0.19 -10.77
C PHE A 289 -1.18 0.18 -9.49
N GLN A 290 -1.03 1.20 -8.65
CA GLN A 290 -1.77 1.35 -7.40
C GLN A 290 -3.28 1.41 -7.65
N SER A 291 -3.75 2.31 -8.53
CA SER A 291 -5.19 2.42 -8.85
C SER A 291 -5.77 1.12 -9.39
N THR A 292 -5.01 0.38 -10.19
CA THR A 292 -5.43 -0.93 -10.71
C THR A 292 -5.62 -1.92 -9.57
N ASN A 293 -4.70 -1.96 -8.62
CA ASN A 293 -4.79 -2.85 -7.47
C ASN A 293 -6.05 -2.59 -6.60
N TYR A 294 -6.42 -1.32 -6.36
CA TYR A 294 -7.66 -1.03 -5.64
C TYR A 294 -8.92 -1.33 -6.43
N THR A 295 -8.87 -1.17 -7.75
CA THR A 295 -10.00 -1.54 -8.61
C THR A 295 -10.22 -3.06 -8.57
N PHE A 296 -9.15 -3.85 -8.47
CA PHE A 296 -9.16 -5.31 -8.49
C PHE A 296 -8.54 -5.90 -7.22
N ARG A 297 -9.16 -5.62 -6.06
CA ARG A 297 -8.63 -5.90 -4.71
C ARG A 297 -8.17 -7.34 -4.46
N ASN A 298 -8.81 -8.31 -5.12
CA ASN A 298 -8.51 -9.74 -4.94
C ASN A 298 -7.46 -10.26 -5.93
N GLU A 299 -6.97 -9.41 -6.83
CA GLU A 299 -6.02 -9.77 -7.88
C GLU A 299 -4.81 -8.81 -7.83
N PHE A 300 -3.71 -9.29 -7.26
CA PHE A 300 -2.43 -8.60 -7.19
C PHE A 300 -1.42 -9.25 -8.16
N PRO A 301 -0.29 -8.60 -8.52
CA PRO A 301 0.70 -9.20 -9.42
C PRO A 301 1.15 -10.59 -8.96
N GLY A 302 1.48 -11.46 -9.90
CA GLY A 302 2.07 -12.75 -9.57
C GLY A 302 3.43 -12.58 -8.88
N LEU A 303 3.82 -13.57 -8.06
CA LEU A 303 5.10 -13.55 -7.33
C LEU A 303 6.30 -13.38 -8.27
N ALA A 304 6.27 -14.01 -9.46
CA ALA A 304 7.31 -13.82 -10.47
C ALA A 304 7.44 -12.36 -10.94
N THR A 305 6.31 -11.68 -11.14
CA THR A 305 6.27 -10.26 -11.52
C THR A 305 6.80 -9.37 -10.40
N ALA A 306 6.45 -9.66 -9.14
CA ALA A 306 6.95 -8.93 -7.98
C ALA A 306 8.47 -9.07 -7.84
N VAL A 307 8.98 -10.30 -7.91
CA VAL A 307 10.43 -10.54 -7.78
C VAL A 307 11.22 -9.96 -8.96
N LEU A 308 10.63 -9.92 -10.17
CA LEU A 308 11.24 -9.26 -11.32
C LEU A 308 11.57 -7.79 -11.04
N ALA A 309 10.71 -7.07 -10.30
CA ALA A 309 11.01 -5.68 -9.90
C ALA A 309 12.28 -5.62 -9.05
N PHE A 310 12.39 -6.47 -8.02
CA PHE A 310 13.56 -6.55 -7.13
C PHE A 310 14.84 -7.07 -7.80
N GLN A 311 14.70 -7.74 -8.93
CA GLN A 311 15.84 -8.19 -9.73
C GLN A 311 16.51 -7.04 -10.47
N TYR A 312 15.72 -6.10 -11.01
CA TYR A 312 16.22 -5.06 -11.91
C TYR A 312 16.19 -3.64 -11.31
N LEU A 313 15.56 -3.44 -10.16
CA LEU A 313 15.47 -2.13 -9.50
C LEU A 313 16.17 -2.16 -8.13
N PRO A 314 16.63 -0.99 -7.64
CA PRO A 314 17.03 -0.82 -6.26
C PRO A 314 15.88 -1.12 -5.28
N GLU A 315 16.22 -1.64 -4.11
CA GLU A 315 15.26 -2.01 -3.05
C GLU A 315 14.46 -0.82 -2.52
N ASP A 316 15.04 0.38 -2.58
CA ASP A 316 14.43 1.66 -2.18
C ASP A 316 13.64 2.34 -3.31
N SER A 317 13.54 1.73 -4.48
CA SER A 317 12.71 2.26 -5.56
C SER A 317 11.23 2.28 -5.16
N ASP A 318 10.51 3.30 -5.61
CA ASP A 318 9.12 3.54 -5.21
C ASP A 318 8.21 2.35 -5.57
N LEU A 319 8.44 1.71 -6.72
CA LEU A 319 7.73 0.49 -7.10
C LEU A 319 8.07 -0.70 -6.19
N CYS A 320 9.34 -0.93 -5.85
CA CYS A 320 9.72 -2.02 -4.94
C CYS A 320 9.11 -1.82 -3.55
N ARG A 321 9.14 -0.58 -3.02
CA ARG A 321 8.50 -0.24 -1.75
C ARG A 321 7.00 -0.50 -1.80
N TRP A 322 6.32 -0.11 -2.89
CA TRP A 322 4.89 -0.38 -3.05
C TRP A 322 4.57 -1.88 -3.12
N ILE A 323 5.33 -2.64 -3.90
CA ILE A 323 5.16 -4.10 -4.02
C ILE A 323 5.40 -4.76 -2.66
N ALA A 324 6.41 -4.33 -1.90
CA ALA A 324 6.67 -4.85 -0.56
C ALA A 324 5.48 -4.57 0.38
N THR A 325 4.95 -3.34 0.38
CA THR A 325 3.74 -2.98 1.13
C THR A 325 2.58 -3.89 0.73
N LEU A 326 2.31 -4.00 -0.57
CA LEU A 326 1.19 -4.78 -1.09
C LEU A 326 1.24 -6.24 -0.62
N PHE A 327 2.41 -6.88 -0.71
CA PHE A 327 2.58 -8.27 -0.29
C PHE A 327 2.66 -8.43 1.24
N ALA A 328 3.15 -7.44 1.97
CA ALA A 328 3.16 -7.49 3.44
C ALA A 328 1.74 -7.57 4.02
N PHE A 329 0.79 -6.84 3.42
CA PHE A 329 -0.60 -6.86 3.86
C PHE A 329 -1.45 -7.92 3.14
N LEU A 330 -1.34 -8.10 1.82
CA LEU A 330 -2.32 -8.91 1.07
C LEU A 330 -1.87 -10.33 0.74
N TRP A 331 -0.60 -10.69 0.92
CA TRP A 331 -0.13 -12.01 0.53
C TRP A 331 -0.40 -13.06 1.62
N PRO A 332 -1.26 -14.07 1.36
CA PRO A 332 -1.47 -15.17 2.29
C PRO A 332 -0.25 -16.09 2.27
N THR A 333 0.62 -15.96 3.26
CA THR A 333 1.79 -16.84 3.40
C THR A 333 1.45 -18.22 3.97
N GLN A 334 0.23 -18.41 4.48
CA GLN A 334 -0.23 -19.65 5.10
C GLN A 334 -0.26 -20.86 4.15
N GLY A 335 -0.27 -20.63 2.83
CA GLY A 335 -0.24 -21.70 1.82
C GLY A 335 1.16 -22.19 1.43
N TRP A 336 2.22 -21.63 2.04
CA TRP A 336 3.61 -21.96 1.74
C TRP A 336 4.30 -22.53 2.97
N ASP A 337 4.71 -23.79 2.89
CA ASP A 337 5.32 -24.53 4.00
C ASP A 337 6.79 -24.15 4.20
N SER A 338 7.49 -23.76 3.13
CA SER A 338 8.92 -23.44 3.18
C SER A 338 9.39 -22.55 2.04
N HIS A 339 10.55 -21.90 2.25
CA HIS A 339 11.27 -21.19 1.20
C HIS A 339 11.63 -22.09 0.00
N GLU A 340 12.00 -23.36 0.26
CA GLU A 340 12.32 -24.33 -0.79
C GLU A 340 11.13 -24.62 -1.71
N GLN A 341 9.90 -24.63 -1.17
CA GLN A 341 8.69 -24.81 -1.96
C GLN A 341 8.49 -23.65 -2.95
N ILE A 342 8.74 -22.41 -2.53
CA ILE A 342 8.65 -21.23 -3.40
C ILE A 342 9.68 -21.35 -4.54
N VAL A 343 10.94 -21.62 -4.20
CA VAL A 343 12.04 -21.76 -5.17
C VAL A 343 11.77 -22.90 -6.17
N THR A 344 11.21 -24.01 -5.70
CA THR A 344 10.89 -25.17 -6.55
C THR A 344 9.70 -24.91 -7.46
N THR A 345 8.71 -24.16 -6.98
CA THR A 345 7.49 -23.83 -7.75
C THR A 345 7.77 -22.79 -8.84
N LEU A 346 8.76 -21.93 -8.64
CA LEU A 346 9.12 -20.83 -9.55
C LEU A 346 10.60 -20.88 -9.93
N PRO A 347 11.04 -21.92 -10.68
CA PRO A 347 12.45 -22.15 -10.98
C PRO A 347 13.10 -21.04 -11.82
N GLN A 348 12.28 -20.23 -12.52
CA GLN A 348 12.73 -19.11 -13.32
C GLN A 348 13.11 -17.87 -12.50
N ILE A 349 12.83 -17.86 -11.20
CA ILE A 349 13.10 -16.71 -10.34
C ILE A 349 14.53 -16.74 -9.83
N GLU A 350 15.23 -15.61 -9.95
CA GLU A 350 16.55 -15.44 -9.38
C GLU A 350 16.49 -15.45 -7.84
N LYS A 351 17.25 -16.36 -7.21
CA LYS A 351 17.24 -16.58 -5.76
C LYS A 351 17.58 -15.31 -4.97
N GLN A 352 18.57 -14.52 -5.44
CA GLN A 352 18.97 -13.31 -4.77
C GLN A 352 17.85 -12.25 -4.78
N ALA A 353 17.19 -12.06 -5.91
CA ALA A 353 16.04 -11.15 -6.03
C ALA A 353 14.87 -11.60 -5.14
N LEU A 354 14.61 -12.91 -5.07
CA LEU A 354 13.61 -13.46 -4.16
C LEU A 354 13.93 -13.15 -2.70
N SER A 355 15.19 -13.32 -2.27
CA SER A 355 15.60 -12.99 -0.90
C SER A 355 15.41 -11.51 -0.57
N LYS A 356 15.74 -10.59 -1.49
CA LYS A 356 15.50 -9.16 -1.32
C LYS A 356 14.02 -8.84 -1.16
N PHE A 357 13.19 -9.41 -2.03
CA PHE A 357 11.75 -9.25 -1.97
C PHE A 357 11.18 -9.76 -0.64
N LEU A 358 11.55 -10.98 -0.22
CA LEU A 358 11.07 -11.56 1.04
C LEU A 358 11.52 -10.75 2.26
N PHE A 359 12.76 -10.24 2.25
CA PHE A 359 13.26 -9.36 3.29
C PHE A 359 12.45 -8.06 3.36
N ALA A 360 12.19 -7.41 2.23
CA ALA A 360 11.41 -6.18 2.17
C ALA A 360 9.97 -6.39 2.68
N VAL A 361 9.33 -7.51 2.32
CA VAL A 361 8.02 -7.90 2.83
C VAL A 361 8.06 -8.12 4.35
N ALA A 362 9.05 -8.86 4.84
CA ALA A 362 9.21 -9.14 6.27
C ALA A 362 9.50 -7.87 7.09
N TYR A 363 10.25 -6.92 6.53
CA TYR A 363 10.57 -5.65 7.17
C TYR A 363 9.32 -4.80 7.45
N ILE A 364 8.35 -4.80 6.52
CA ILE A 364 7.10 -4.05 6.67
C ILE A 364 6.11 -4.79 7.58
N ARG A 365 6.14 -6.12 7.56
CA ARG A 365 5.16 -6.97 8.26
C ARG A 365 5.45 -7.02 9.77
N ASP A 366 4.67 -6.28 10.55
CA ASP A 366 4.57 -6.50 12.00
C ASP A 366 3.86 -7.86 12.26
N PRO A 367 4.31 -8.69 13.22
CA PRO A 367 3.54 -9.82 13.77
C PRO A 367 2.05 -9.58 14.01
N HIS A 368 1.65 -8.33 14.28
CA HIS A 368 0.28 -7.90 14.51
C HIS A 368 -0.41 -7.28 13.28
N THR A 369 0.28 -7.23 12.14
CA THR A 369 -0.28 -6.72 10.88
C THR A 369 -1.38 -7.65 10.40
N LYS A 370 -2.63 -7.31 10.71
CA LYS A 370 -3.76 -7.90 10.01
C LYS A 370 -3.83 -7.31 8.61
N GLY A 371 -3.71 -8.20 7.64
CA GLY A 371 -3.61 -7.88 6.23
C GLY A 371 -4.93 -7.41 5.64
N HIS A 372 -5.05 -6.11 5.38
CA HIS A 372 -6.26 -5.51 4.82
C HIS A 372 -5.92 -4.45 3.77
N ASN A 373 -6.83 -4.25 2.81
CA ASN A 373 -6.66 -3.24 1.76
C ASN A 373 -6.62 -1.83 2.36
N THR A 374 -7.32 -1.61 3.48
CA THR A 374 -7.30 -0.33 4.17
C THR A 374 -5.90 0.05 4.66
N ALA A 375 -5.13 -0.91 5.16
CA ALA A 375 -3.76 -0.69 5.62
C ALA A 375 -2.80 -0.41 4.46
N VAL A 376 -3.00 -1.05 3.30
CA VAL A 376 -2.26 -0.71 2.07
C VAL A 376 -2.55 0.73 1.66
N LEU A 377 -3.80 1.20 1.78
CA LEU A 377 -4.18 2.55 1.34
C LEU A 377 -3.62 3.64 2.24
N ALA A 378 -3.51 3.37 3.55
CA ALA A 378 -2.83 4.26 4.48
C ALA A 378 -1.37 4.52 4.08
N GLN A 379 -0.76 3.63 3.28
CA GLN A 379 0.59 3.74 2.76
C GLN A 379 0.65 4.27 1.32
N TRP A 380 -0.46 4.74 0.74
CA TRP A 380 -0.55 5.20 -0.65
C TRP A 380 0.53 6.23 -1.02
N CYS A 381 0.62 7.32 -0.24
CA CYS A 381 1.58 8.39 -0.49
C CYS A 381 3.00 8.06 0.03
N ALA A 382 3.16 7.05 0.90
CA ALA A 382 4.43 6.78 1.59
C ALA A 382 5.56 6.37 0.64
N VAL A 383 5.21 5.89 -0.56
CA VAL A 383 6.14 5.45 -1.59
C VAL A 383 6.41 6.53 -2.65
N HIS A 384 5.72 7.66 -2.62
CA HIS A 384 5.93 8.76 -3.57
C HIS A 384 6.89 9.80 -3.01
N ARG A 385 7.58 10.51 -3.90
CA ARG A 385 8.51 11.60 -3.57
C ARG A 385 7.97 12.95 -4.07
N HIS A 386 6.75 13.30 -3.68
CA HIS A 386 6.11 14.56 -4.05
C HIS A 386 5.94 15.50 -2.86
N GLU A 387 6.04 16.79 -3.10
CA GLU A 387 5.78 17.85 -2.12
C GLU A 387 4.38 18.44 -2.30
N GLU A 388 3.78 18.95 -1.23
CA GLU A 388 2.46 19.55 -1.32
C GLU A 388 2.46 20.75 -2.28
N GLY A 389 1.59 20.69 -3.28
CA GLY A 389 1.43 21.74 -4.30
C GLY A 389 2.17 21.48 -5.61
N ASP A 390 3.03 20.45 -5.69
CA ASP A 390 3.64 20.08 -6.97
C ASP A 390 2.64 19.33 -7.90
N HIS A 391 3.05 19.15 -9.15
CA HIS A 391 2.21 18.47 -10.15
C HIS A 391 1.95 17.00 -9.81
N GLU A 392 2.93 16.31 -9.23
CA GLU A 392 2.85 14.90 -8.85
C GLU A 392 1.86 14.69 -7.70
N TYR A 393 1.91 15.54 -6.68
CA TYR A 393 0.98 15.64 -5.57
C TYR A 393 -0.44 15.87 -6.09
N GLY A 394 -0.63 16.77 -7.06
CA GLY A 394 -1.92 16.98 -7.70
C GLY A 394 -2.49 15.71 -8.35
N ALA A 395 -1.66 14.98 -9.10
CA ALA A 395 -2.05 13.72 -9.75
C ALA A 395 -2.31 12.59 -8.73
N CYS A 396 -1.45 12.48 -7.72
CA CYS A 396 -1.57 11.54 -6.61
C CYS A 396 -2.87 11.79 -5.83
N ARG A 397 -3.09 13.03 -5.39
CA ARG A 397 -4.28 13.44 -4.64
C ARG A 397 -5.56 13.22 -5.44
N LYS A 398 -5.58 13.52 -6.73
CA LYS A 398 -6.75 13.24 -7.59
C LYS A 398 -7.07 11.74 -7.65
N SER A 399 -6.03 10.91 -7.72
CA SER A 399 -6.18 9.45 -7.75
C SER A 399 -6.62 8.90 -6.40
N TYR A 400 -6.08 9.43 -5.31
CA TYR A 400 -6.44 9.09 -3.93
C TYR A 400 -7.87 9.51 -3.59
N ALA A 401 -8.29 10.74 -3.92
CA ALA A 401 -9.63 11.24 -3.62
C ALA A 401 -10.73 10.39 -4.27
N PHE A 402 -10.47 9.84 -5.47
CA PHE A 402 -11.39 8.89 -6.10
C PHE A 402 -11.52 7.58 -5.30
N LEU A 403 -10.47 7.16 -4.61
CA LEU A 403 -10.44 5.95 -3.79
C LEU A 403 -10.96 6.19 -2.36
N GLU A 404 -10.84 7.41 -1.84
CA GLU A 404 -11.27 7.80 -0.50
C GLU A 404 -12.78 7.55 -0.28
N ASP A 405 -13.62 7.84 -1.27
CA ASP A 405 -15.06 7.54 -1.20
C ASP A 405 -15.33 6.02 -1.07
N GLN A 406 -14.49 5.19 -1.69
CA GLN A 406 -14.60 3.73 -1.54
C GLN A 406 -14.02 3.23 -0.22
N PHE A 407 -13.20 4.03 0.46
CA PHE A 407 -12.43 3.59 1.62
C PHE A 407 -13.32 3.28 2.82
N ASP A 408 -14.29 4.13 3.13
CA ASP A 408 -15.21 3.87 4.24
C ASP A 408 -16.08 2.64 3.97
N LYS A 409 -16.42 2.40 2.71
CA LYS A 409 -17.10 1.17 2.31
C LYS A 409 -16.20 -0.05 2.51
N ILE A 410 -14.96 -0.01 2.05
CA ILE A 410 -13.98 -1.09 2.21
C ILE A 410 -13.73 -1.36 3.70
N ARG A 411 -13.52 -0.31 4.50
CA ARG A 411 -13.30 -0.42 5.95
C ARG A 411 -14.49 -1.09 6.65
N LYS A 412 -15.72 -0.73 6.30
CA LYS A 412 -16.93 -1.39 6.83
C LYS A 412 -17.02 -2.86 6.40
N GLU A 413 -16.72 -3.16 5.14
CA GLU A 413 -16.67 -4.54 4.62
C GLU A 413 -15.63 -5.40 5.35
N GLU A 414 -14.43 -4.85 5.58
CA GLU A 414 -13.34 -5.52 6.31
C GLU A 414 -13.67 -5.72 7.78
N ALA A 415 -14.18 -4.69 8.47
CA ALA A 415 -14.59 -4.79 9.86
C ALA A 415 -15.72 -5.83 10.06
N LYS A 416 -16.66 -5.92 9.10
CA LYS A 416 -17.68 -6.95 9.10
C LYS A 416 -17.08 -8.34 8.89
N HIS A 417 -16.18 -8.50 7.94
CA HIS A 417 -15.50 -9.79 7.71
C HIS A 417 -14.72 -10.26 8.94
N GLU A 418 -13.97 -9.36 9.60
CA GLU A 418 -13.27 -9.69 10.85
C GLU A 418 -14.22 -10.12 11.96
N PHE A 419 -15.36 -9.44 12.08
CA PHE A 419 -16.40 -9.79 13.06
C PHE A 419 -16.99 -11.18 12.77
N ASP A 420 -17.34 -11.44 11.51
CA ASP A 420 -17.88 -12.73 11.08
C ASP A 420 -16.87 -13.88 11.29
N GLU A 421 -15.58 -13.64 11.01
CA GLU A 421 -14.51 -14.61 11.26
C GLU A 421 -14.30 -14.88 12.76
N ALA A 422 -14.29 -13.83 13.59
CA ALA A 422 -14.20 -13.95 15.04
C ALA A 422 -15.38 -14.74 15.61
N ASN A 423 -16.60 -14.44 15.15
CA ASN A 423 -17.81 -15.19 15.53
C ASN A 423 -17.70 -16.66 15.14
N ARG A 424 -17.24 -16.97 13.92
CA ARG A 424 -17.04 -18.36 13.49
C ARG A 424 -16.08 -19.11 14.41
N ILE A 425 -14.96 -18.48 14.80
CA ILE A 425 -13.98 -19.09 15.72
C ILE A 425 -14.61 -19.36 17.10
N VAL A 426 -15.40 -18.43 17.62
CA VAL A 426 -16.10 -18.58 18.90
C VAL A 426 -17.14 -19.70 18.83
N GLU A 427 -17.92 -19.76 17.76
CA GLU A 427 -18.91 -20.81 17.53
C GLU A 427 -18.25 -22.19 17.43
N ASP A 428 -17.17 -22.31 16.66
CA ASP A 428 -16.40 -23.56 16.54
C ASP A 428 -15.82 -23.98 17.89
N HIS A 429 -15.29 -23.05 18.67
CA HIS A 429 -14.78 -23.33 20.01
C HIS A 429 -15.90 -23.79 20.97
N THR A 430 -17.05 -23.11 20.94
CA THR A 430 -18.23 -23.45 21.76
C THR A 430 -18.77 -24.83 21.41
N LYS A 431 -18.82 -25.17 20.11
CA LYS A 431 -19.21 -26.49 19.63
C LYS A 431 -18.24 -27.59 20.08
N ASN A 432 -16.94 -27.32 20.02
CA ASN A 432 -15.90 -28.25 20.48
C ASN A 432 -15.98 -28.50 22.00
N LEU A 433 -16.21 -27.46 22.81
CA LEU A 433 -16.43 -27.60 24.26
C LEU A 433 -17.66 -28.45 24.58
N ARG A 434 -18.77 -28.26 23.83
CA ARG A 434 -19.98 -29.07 24.01
C ARG A 434 -19.75 -30.55 23.72
N LEU A 435 -18.98 -30.87 22.68
CA LEU A 435 -18.61 -32.26 22.34
C LEU A 435 -17.74 -32.91 23.43
N GLN A 436 -16.81 -32.15 24.02
CA GLN A 436 -15.99 -32.62 25.13
C GLN A 436 -16.83 -32.91 26.38
N LEU A 437 -17.80 -32.06 26.71
CA LEU A 437 -18.70 -32.30 27.85
C LEU A 437 -19.56 -33.56 27.67
N THR A 438 -20.08 -33.80 26.46
CA THR A 438 -20.91 -34.99 26.19
C THR A 438 -20.17 -36.33 26.25
N THR A 439 -18.84 -36.34 26.11
CA THR A 439 -18.04 -37.59 26.10
C THR A 439 -17.64 -38.06 27.50
N VAL A 440 -17.72 -37.21 28.52
CA VAL A 440 -17.32 -37.56 29.90
C VAL A 440 -18.42 -38.34 30.63
N ASP A 441 -19.70 -38.11 30.32
CA ASP A 441 -20.81 -38.73 31.05
C ASP A 441 -21.17 -40.16 30.61
N THR A 442 -20.59 -40.68 29.51
CA THR A 442 -20.87 -42.06 29.08
C THR A 442 -19.93 -43.11 29.72
N GLY A 443 -18.95 -42.68 30.53
CA GLY A 443 -17.91 -43.55 31.08
C GLY A 443 -18.14 -44.08 32.51
N GLN A 444 -19.11 -43.55 33.27
CA GLN A 444 -19.29 -43.90 34.69
C GLN A 444 -20.72 -44.31 35.00
N SER A 445 -21.13 -45.47 34.49
CA SER A 445 -22.06 -46.37 35.19
C SER A 445 -22.09 -47.73 34.48
N ALA A 446 -20.92 -48.37 34.37
CA ALA A 446 -20.90 -49.82 34.35
C ALA A 446 -21.00 -50.25 35.83
N PRO A 447 -22.15 -50.77 36.30
CA PRO A 447 -22.21 -51.36 37.63
C PRO A 447 -21.19 -52.50 37.66
N LEU A 448 -20.31 -52.48 38.67
CA LEU A 448 -19.37 -53.54 39.02
C LEU A 448 -20.14 -54.85 39.26
N LYS A 449 -20.49 -55.57 38.19
CA LYS A 449 -20.92 -56.97 38.26
C LYS A 449 -19.68 -57.83 38.39
N ARG A 450 -19.52 -58.40 39.59
CA ARG A 450 -18.53 -59.41 39.94
C ARG A 450 -18.49 -60.50 38.86
N LYS A 451 -17.26 -60.92 38.54
CA LYS A 451 -16.94 -62.11 37.75
C LYS A 451 -17.83 -63.29 38.16
N ALA A 452 -18.62 -63.78 37.20
CA ALA A 452 -18.82 -65.21 37.03
C ALA A 452 -18.41 -65.51 35.59
N GLU A 453 -17.48 -66.44 35.45
CA GLU A 453 -16.93 -66.92 34.19
C GLU A 453 -18.05 -67.53 33.33
N SER A 454 -18.24 -67.04 32.11
CA SER A 454 -18.88 -67.84 31.07
C SER A 454 -18.37 -67.48 29.66
N LEU A 455 -17.63 -68.44 29.13
CA LEU A 455 -17.53 -68.90 27.74
C LEU A 455 -17.95 -67.95 26.60
N THR A 456 -16.93 -67.53 25.86
CA THR A 456 -16.83 -67.53 24.39
C THR A 456 -18.11 -67.84 23.59
N VAL A 457 -18.70 -66.81 22.95
CA VAL A 457 -19.33 -66.97 21.63
C VAL A 457 -19.01 -65.74 20.77
N SER A 458 -18.20 -65.97 19.74
CA SER A 458 -17.96 -65.05 18.64
C SER A 458 -19.27 -64.83 17.86
N SER A 459 -19.71 -63.58 17.70
CA SER A 459 -20.70 -63.24 16.69
C SER A 459 -20.16 -62.15 15.75
N GLN A 460 -19.87 -62.56 14.52
CA GLN A 460 -19.52 -61.72 13.40
C GLN A 460 -20.72 -60.83 13.03
N LYS A 461 -20.60 -59.51 13.17
CA LYS A 461 -21.54 -58.56 12.55
C LYS A 461 -21.03 -58.14 11.18
N LYS A 462 -21.66 -58.72 10.14
CA LYS A 462 -21.59 -58.29 8.74
C LYS A 462 -22.02 -56.82 8.61
N TYR A 463 -21.09 -55.94 8.23
CA TYR A 463 -21.43 -54.63 7.69
C TYR A 463 -21.95 -54.78 6.26
N LYS A 464 -23.21 -54.40 6.07
CA LYS A 464 -23.97 -54.45 4.83
C LYS A 464 -23.59 -53.25 3.97
N ARG A 465 -22.84 -53.49 2.88
CA ARG A 465 -22.67 -52.58 1.74
C ARG A 465 -24.04 -52.33 1.10
N GLY A 466 -24.61 -51.15 1.26
CA GLY A 466 -25.57 -50.57 0.31
C GLY A 466 -24.87 -49.36 -0.33
N GLY A 467 -24.74 -49.20 -1.64
CA GLY A 467 -25.59 -49.69 -2.72
C GLY A 467 -26.53 -48.57 -3.18
N GLY A 468 -25.97 -47.43 -3.61
CA GLY A 468 -26.74 -46.30 -4.15
C GLY A 468 -26.22 -45.91 -5.53
N ARG A 469 -26.66 -46.64 -6.57
CA ARG A 469 -26.54 -46.21 -7.97
C ARG A 469 -27.64 -45.20 -8.26
N GLY A 470 -27.34 -43.92 -8.17
CA GLY A 470 -28.18 -42.85 -8.72
C GLY A 470 -27.83 -42.61 -10.19
N ARG A 471 -28.51 -43.29 -11.11
CA ARG A 471 -28.57 -42.92 -12.53
C ARG A 471 -29.53 -41.73 -12.65
N GLY A 472 -29.00 -40.54 -12.92
CA GLY A 472 -29.75 -39.38 -13.41
C GLY A 472 -29.42 -39.14 -14.87
N ARG A 473 -30.43 -39.23 -15.72
CA ARG A 473 -30.41 -39.21 -17.18
C ARG A 473 -31.15 -37.95 -17.65
N GLY A 474 -30.61 -37.21 -18.62
CA GLY A 474 -31.43 -36.50 -19.61
C GLY A 474 -31.31 -34.96 -19.70
N GLY A 475 -31.33 -34.49 -20.95
CA GLY A 475 -31.46 -33.09 -21.40
C GLY A 475 -30.14 -32.56 -21.99
N SER A 476 -29.81 -32.65 -23.27
CA SER A 476 -30.51 -32.23 -24.50
C SER A 476 -31.04 -30.80 -24.43
N THR A 477 -30.36 -29.87 -25.11
CA THR A 477 -30.88 -29.00 -26.20
C THR A 477 -29.85 -27.92 -26.54
N GLY A 478 -29.70 -27.60 -27.84
CA GLY A 478 -29.25 -26.30 -28.33
C GLY A 478 -27.92 -26.31 -29.06
#